data_AF-A0A3A5AUG3-F1
#
_entry.id   AF-A0A3A5AUG3-F1
#
_cell.length_a   1.000
_cell.length_b   1.000
_cell.length_c   1.000
_cell.angle_alpha   90.00
_cell.angle_beta   90.00
_cell.angle_gamma   90.00
#
_symmetry.space_group_name_H-M   'P 1'
#
loop_
_entity.id
_entity.type
_entity.pdbx_description
1 polymer ?
#
loop_
_entity_poly.entity_id
_entity_poly.type
_entity_poly.pdbx_seq_one_letter_code
_entity_poly.pdbx_strand_id
1 'polypeptide(L)'
;MSGNFIPPEPGILDDWPLLRELQAVAAGRVCGPREQRRCRAENGAFAAWACSACEEYLRTEALSPWTRHLLFLYRLRRAGYPFKANDLSLETWLLLGLVQNILERDEGGKYAQRPGTGR
;
A
#
# COMPACT_ATOMS: atom_id res chain seq x y z
N MET A 1 4.89 31.43 5.33
CA MET A 1 3.53 31.08 5.76
C MET A 1 3.41 29.56 5.73
N SER A 2 3.68 28.90 6.84
CA SER A 2 3.53 27.45 6.96
C SER A 2 2.06 27.17 7.24
N GLY A 3 1.33 26.72 6.22
CA GLY A 3 -0.03 26.24 6.40
C GLY A 3 0.01 24.98 7.25
N ASN A 4 -0.54 25.04 8.46
CA ASN A 4 -0.77 23.86 9.28
C ASN A 4 -1.78 22.98 8.55
N PHE A 5 -1.30 21.91 7.92
CA PHE A 5 -2.16 20.86 7.42
C PHE A 5 -2.75 20.14 8.63
N ILE A 6 -4.00 20.45 8.94
CA ILE A 6 -4.79 19.71 9.93
C ILE A 6 -5.13 18.37 9.25
N PRO A 7 -4.59 17.23 9.70
CA PRO A 7 -5.03 15.95 9.17
C PRO A 7 -6.53 15.80 9.46
N PRO A 8 -7.33 15.31 8.49
CA PRO A 8 -8.75 15.10 8.73
C PRO A 8 -8.96 14.17 9.94
N GLU A 9 -10.00 14.44 10.72
CA GLU A 9 -10.37 13.61 11.88
C GLU A 9 -10.46 12.12 11.48
N PRO A 10 -9.90 11.20 12.28
CA PRO A 10 -10.06 9.77 12.05
C PRO A 10 -11.55 9.43 12.13
N GLY A 11 -12.13 8.91 11.04
CA GLY A 11 -13.53 8.45 11.05
C GLY A 11 -14.28 8.58 9.72
N ILE A 12 -14.02 9.58 8.87
CA ILE A 12 -14.81 9.74 7.62
C ILE A 12 -14.32 8.84 6.49
N LEU A 13 -13.04 8.49 6.47
CA LEU A 13 -12.45 7.70 5.39
C LEU A 13 -12.08 6.26 5.80
N ASP A 14 -12.17 5.94 7.10
CA ASP A 14 -11.71 4.65 7.65
C ASP A 14 -12.51 3.44 7.14
N ASP A 15 -13.76 3.67 6.73
CA ASP A 15 -14.62 2.66 6.12
C ASP A 15 -14.49 2.59 4.59
N TRP A 16 -13.68 3.46 3.97
CA TRP A 16 -13.54 3.46 2.52
C TRP A 16 -12.73 2.22 2.08
N PRO A 17 -13.28 1.35 1.20
CA PRO A 17 -12.59 0.14 0.78
C PRO A 17 -11.20 0.40 0.20
N LEU A 18 -11.05 1.49 -0.55
CA LEU A 18 -9.76 1.93 -1.08
C LEU A 18 -8.73 2.20 0.03
N LEU A 19 -9.13 2.87 1.12
CA LEU A 19 -8.20 3.19 2.21
C LEU A 19 -7.72 1.92 2.91
N ARG A 20 -8.63 1.00 3.22
CA ARG A 20 -8.31 -0.31 3.81
C ARG A 20 -7.35 -1.11 2.93
N GLU A 21 -7.62 -1.16 1.63
CA GLU A 21 -6.75 -1.86 0.67
C GLU A 21 -5.35 -1.21 0.58
N LEU A 22 -5.27 0.13 0.53
CA LEU A 22 -4.00 0.85 0.51
C LEU A 22 -3.21 0.70 1.81
N GLN A 23 -3.87 0.66 2.96
CA GLN A 23 -3.24 0.38 4.25
C GLN A 23 -2.68 -1.05 4.30
N ALA A 24 -3.42 -2.06 3.79
CA ALA A 24 -2.92 -3.42 3.68
C ALA A 24 -1.69 -3.51 2.76
N VAL A 25 -1.69 -2.76 1.65
CA VAL A 25 -0.54 -2.65 0.75
C VAL A 25 0.65 -1.99 1.45
N ALA A 26 0.44 -0.86 2.13
CA ALA A 26 1.49 -0.13 2.85
C ALA A 26 2.14 -1.00 3.94
N ALA A 27 1.31 -1.69 4.73
CA ALA A 27 1.74 -2.58 5.80
C ALA A 27 2.45 -3.85 5.30
N GLY A 28 2.56 -4.06 3.97
CA GLY A 28 3.13 -5.28 3.41
C GLY A 28 2.25 -6.51 3.65
N ARG A 29 0.99 -6.32 4.05
CA ARG A 29 0.00 -7.38 4.26
C ARG A 29 -0.66 -7.82 2.95
N VAL A 30 0.07 -7.74 1.84
CA VAL A 30 -0.36 -8.31 0.56
C VAL A 30 0.44 -9.57 0.32
N CYS A 31 -0.25 -10.69 0.10
CA CYS A 31 0.41 -11.97 -0.13
C CYS A 31 1.12 -11.98 -1.50
N GLY A 32 2.38 -11.54 -1.52
CA GLY A 32 3.26 -11.56 -2.69
C GLY A 32 4.06 -12.86 -2.81
N PRO A 33 4.89 -13.02 -3.87
CA PRO A 33 5.67 -14.25 -4.12
C PRO A 33 6.69 -14.60 -3.01
N ARG A 34 7.09 -13.62 -2.19
CA ARG A 34 8.01 -13.83 -1.06
C ARG A 34 7.27 -14.42 0.13
N GLU A 35 6.21 -13.79 0.59
CA GLU A 35 5.30 -14.30 1.62
C GLU A 35 4.72 -15.65 1.24
N GLN A 36 4.34 -15.85 -0.02
CA GLN A 36 3.86 -17.15 -0.51
C GLN A 36 4.92 -18.26 -0.37
N ARG A 37 6.20 -17.95 -0.55
CA ARG A 37 7.31 -18.89 -0.29
C ARG A 37 7.50 -19.15 1.20
N ARG A 38 7.33 -18.14 2.05
CA ARG A 38 7.40 -18.28 3.51
C ARG A 38 6.23 -19.13 4.04
N CYS A 39 4.99 -18.81 3.66
CA CYS A 39 3.82 -19.61 3.99
C CYS A 39 3.92 -21.04 3.44
N ARG A 40 4.56 -21.25 2.27
CA ARG A 40 4.86 -22.58 1.73
C ARG A 40 5.89 -23.35 2.55
N ALA A 41 6.94 -22.67 3.03
CA ALA A 41 7.93 -23.31 3.90
C ALA A 41 7.33 -23.71 5.26
N GLU A 42 6.41 -22.89 5.78
CA GLU A 42 5.75 -23.13 7.07
C GLU A 42 4.60 -24.15 6.96
N ASN A 43 3.86 -24.21 5.82
CA ASN A 43 2.66 -25.04 5.67
C ASN A 43 2.77 -26.16 4.61
N GLY A 44 3.95 -26.37 4.03
CA GLY A 44 4.24 -27.48 3.11
C GLY A 44 3.31 -27.55 1.89
N ALA A 45 2.75 -28.73 1.63
CA ALA A 45 1.87 -29.01 0.48
C ALA A 45 0.58 -28.16 0.46
N PHE A 46 0.18 -27.58 1.60
CA PHE A 46 -1.01 -26.74 1.72
C PHE A 46 -0.75 -25.27 1.45
N ALA A 47 0.44 -24.88 0.99
CA ALA A 47 0.82 -23.49 0.72
C ALA A 47 -0.20 -22.64 -0.06
N ALA A 48 -0.84 -23.22 -1.09
CA ALA A 48 -1.83 -22.53 -1.89
C ALA A 48 -3.12 -22.23 -1.10
N TRP A 49 -3.51 -23.15 -0.21
CA TRP A 49 -4.58 -22.94 0.77
C TRP A 49 -4.12 -22.05 1.92
N ALA A 50 -2.88 -22.14 2.39
CA ALA A 50 -2.35 -21.30 3.46
C ALA A 50 -2.35 -19.81 3.05
N CYS A 51 -1.95 -19.47 1.83
CA CYS A 51 -2.11 -18.10 1.32
C CYS A 51 -3.57 -17.69 1.05
N SER A 52 -4.51 -18.65 1.06
CA SER A 52 -5.96 -18.39 1.05
C SER A 52 -6.55 -18.20 2.44
N ALA A 53 -5.93 -18.83 3.43
CA ALA A 53 -6.42 -18.96 4.81
C ALA A 53 -5.60 -18.12 5.81
N CYS A 54 -4.50 -17.49 5.37
CA CYS A 54 -3.80 -16.47 6.14
C CYS A 54 -4.70 -15.23 6.22
N GLU A 55 -5.58 -15.19 7.21
CA GLU A 55 -6.47 -14.04 7.51
C GLU A 55 -5.74 -12.71 7.61
N GLU A 56 -4.44 -12.73 7.91
CA GLU A 56 -3.61 -11.54 8.06
C GLU A 56 -3.23 -10.87 6.71
N TYR A 57 -3.30 -11.59 5.58
CA TYR A 57 -2.81 -11.10 4.29
C TYR A 57 -3.91 -10.98 3.24
N LEU A 58 -4.04 -9.79 2.66
CA LEU A 58 -4.88 -9.53 1.50
C LEU A 58 -4.27 -10.18 0.25
N ARG A 59 -5.08 -10.91 -0.50
CA ARG A 59 -4.68 -11.44 -1.82
C ARG A 59 -4.54 -10.30 -2.81
N THR A 60 -3.58 -10.40 -3.72
CA THR A 60 -3.42 -9.41 -4.80
C THR A 60 -4.66 -9.38 -5.70
N GLU A 61 -5.29 -10.53 -5.91
CA GLU A 61 -6.54 -10.71 -6.67
C GLU A 61 -7.76 -10.15 -5.94
N ALA A 62 -7.70 -10.04 -4.61
CA ALA A 62 -8.77 -9.47 -3.79
C ALA A 62 -8.77 -7.93 -3.79
N LEU A 63 -7.70 -7.29 -4.29
CA LEU A 63 -7.70 -5.85 -4.49
C LEU A 63 -8.74 -5.46 -5.54
N SER A 64 -9.55 -4.45 -5.22
CA SER A 64 -10.47 -3.85 -6.17
C SER A 64 -9.73 -3.44 -7.46
N PRO A 65 -10.40 -3.54 -8.64
CA PRO A 65 -9.80 -3.10 -9.90
C PRO A 65 -9.30 -1.66 -9.85
N TRP A 66 -10.01 -0.80 -9.10
CA TRP A 66 -9.66 0.61 -8.95
C TRP A 66 -8.37 0.81 -8.15
N THR A 67 -8.20 0.11 -7.02
CA THR A 67 -6.95 0.18 -6.24
C THR A 67 -5.76 -0.31 -7.05
N ARG A 68 -5.93 -1.40 -7.82
CA ARG A 68 -4.87 -1.89 -8.71
C ARG A 68 -4.48 -0.85 -9.77
N HIS A 69 -5.46 -0.16 -10.35
CA HIS A 69 -5.22 0.91 -11.32
C HIS A 69 -4.43 2.07 -10.70
N LEU A 70 -4.83 2.53 -9.51
CA LEU A 70 -4.13 3.61 -8.81
C LEU A 70 -2.69 3.22 -8.40
N LEU A 71 -2.48 1.99 -7.92
CA LEU A 71 -1.15 1.48 -7.62
C LEU A 71 -0.26 1.39 -8.87
N PHE A 72 -0.83 1.01 -10.01
CA PHE A 72 -0.13 1.00 -11.29
C PHE A 72 0.31 2.41 -11.69
N LEU A 73 -0.59 3.39 -11.65
CA LEU A 73 -0.27 4.79 -11.95
C LEU A 73 0.78 5.38 -11.00
N TYR A 74 0.68 5.08 -9.69
CA TYR A 74 1.69 5.46 -8.70
C TYR A 74 3.07 4.89 -9.04
N ARG A 75 3.14 3.61 -9.41
CA ARG A 75 4.40 2.95 -9.81
C ARG A 75 4.99 3.57 -11.07
N LEU A 76 4.17 3.88 -12.08
CA LEU A 76 4.62 4.59 -13.28
C LEU A 76 5.24 5.94 -12.92
N ARG A 77 4.56 6.72 -12.08
CA ARG A 77 5.07 8.02 -11.62
C ARG A 77 6.40 7.86 -10.87
N ARG A 78 6.52 6.89 -9.95
CA ARG A 78 7.77 6.61 -9.23
C ARG A 78 8.90 6.11 -10.13
N ALA A 79 8.58 5.43 -11.23
CA ALA A 79 9.55 5.02 -12.25
C ALA A 79 9.98 6.19 -13.16
N GLY A 80 9.44 7.40 -12.98
CA GLY A 80 9.78 8.59 -13.75
C GLY A 80 8.94 8.78 -15.01
N TYR A 81 7.79 8.11 -15.14
CA TYR A 81 6.87 8.36 -16.25
C TYR A 81 6.38 9.82 -16.25
N PRO A 82 6.52 10.56 -17.37
CA PRO A 82 6.30 12.00 -17.40
C PRO A 82 4.83 12.36 -17.64
N PHE A 83 3.98 12.13 -16.63
CA PHE A 83 2.58 12.57 -16.70
C PHE A 83 2.47 14.08 -16.91
N LYS A 84 1.61 14.49 -17.85
CA LYS A 84 1.17 15.87 -18.07
C LYS A 84 -0.08 16.14 -17.24
N ALA A 85 -0.35 17.42 -16.98
CA ALA A 85 -1.48 17.85 -16.15
C ALA A 85 -2.84 17.29 -16.62
N ASN A 86 -3.00 17.12 -17.93
CA ASN A 86 -4.22 16.65 -18.57
C ASN A 86 -4.27 15.14 -18.88
N ASP A 87 -3.26 14.36 -18.47
CA ASP A 87 -3.24 12.90 -18.70
C ASP A 87 -4.22 12.16 -17.79
N LEU A 88 -4.61 12.76 -16.66
CA LEU A 88 -5.48 12.17 -15.64
C LEU A 88 -6.56 13.17 -15.24
N SER A 89 -7.72 12.67 -14.80
CA SER A 89 -8.78 13.51 -14.24
C SER A 89 -8.35 14.16 -12.91
N LEU A 90 -9.02 15.24 -12.52
CA LEU A 90 -8.80 15.88 -11.22
C LEU A 90 -8.99 14.88 -10.06
N GLU A 91 -10.03 14.05 -10.11
CA GLU A 91 -10.25 13.05 -9.05
C GLU A 91 -9.11 12.04 -8.99
N THR A 92 -8.61 11.60 -10.15
CA THR A 92 -7.50 10.64 -10.22
C THR A 92 -6.22 11.25 -9.66
N TRP A 93 -5.95 12.53 -9.93
CA TRP A 93 -4.83 13.25 -9.33
C TRP A 93 -4.92 13.31 -7.80
N LEU A 94 -6.10 13.65 -7.26
CA LEU A 94 -6.32 13.68 -5.82
C LEU A 94 -6.14 12.30 -5.18
N LEU A 95 -6.67 11.26 -5.81
CA LEU A 95 -6.51 9.88 -5.38
C LEU A 95 -5.05 9.42 -5.40
N LEU A 96 -4.28 9.81 -6.41
CA LEU A 96 -2.84 9.52 -6.45
C LEU A 96 -2.08 10.24 -5.32
N GLY A 97 -2.48 11.45 -4.96
CA GLY A 97 -1.95 12.14 -3.78
C GLY A 97 -2.23 11.36 -2.49
N LEU A 98 -3.43 10.81 -2.34
CA LEU A 98 -3.78 9.96 -1.20
C LEU A 98 -2.94 8.67 -1.16
N VAL A 99 -2.81 7.98 -2.29
CA VAL A 99 -1.98 6.77 -2.42
C VAL A 99 -0.53 7.07 -2.02
N GLN A 100 0.02 8.16 -2.55
CA GLN A 100 1.38 8.60 -2.24
C GLN A 100 1.55 8.82 -0.73
N ASN A 101 0.65 9.60 -0.11
CA ASN A 101 0.69 9.88 1.31
C ASN A 101 0.66 8.60 2.17
N ILE A 102 -0.17 7.62 1.81
CA ILE A 102 -0.30 6.38 2.60
C ILE A 102 0.96 5.50 2.46
N LEU A 103 1.43 5.30 1.23
CA LEU A 103 2.55 4.40 0.96
C LEU A 103 3.90 4.98 1.42
N GLU A 104 4.09 6.29 1.31
CA GLU A 104 5.36 6.94 1.70
C GLU A 104 5.45 7.17 3.21
N ARG A 105 4.32 7.31 3.91
CA ARG A 105 4.29 7.41 5.38
C ARG A 105 4.87 6.17 6.07
N ASP A 106 4.65 4.98 5.52
CA ASP A 106 5.15 3.73 6.10
C ASP A 106 6.64 3.50 5.78
N GLU A 107 7.14 3.99 4.63
CA GLU A 107 8.56 3.94 4.29
C GLU A 107 9.42 4.78 5.27
N GLY A 108 8.90 5.91 5.76
CA GLY A 108 9.59 6.76 6.74
C GLY A 108 9.69 6.18 8.15
N GLY A 109 8.73 5.34 8.57
CA GLY A 109 8.74 4.69 9.89
C GLY A 109 9.75 3.54 10.00
N LYS A 110 10.01 2.83 8.90
CA LYS A 110 10.95 1.68 8.85
C LYS A 110 12.42 2.09 8.99
N TYR A 111 12.78 3.34 8.72
CA TYR A 111 14.14 3.85 8.89
C TYR A 111 14.41 4.52 10.26
N ALA A 112 13.38 4.78 11.07
CA ALA A 112 13.54 5.38 12.40
C ALA A 112 13.90 4.36 13.51
N GLN A 113 13.81 3.05 13.25
CA GLN A 113 14.11 1.98 14.22
C GLN A 113 15.35 1.14 13.88
N ARG A 114 16.46 1.77 13.51
CA ARG A 114 17.77 1.16 13.78
C ARG A 114 18.36 1.79 15.03
N PRO A 115 18.15 1.23 16.24
CA PRO A 115 19.10 1.48 17.32
C PRO A 115 20.44 0.93 16.83
N GLY A 116 21.43 1.82 16.69
CA GLY A 116 22.79 1.45 16.38
C GLY A 116 23.26 0.39 17.36
N THR A 117 23.48 -0.82 16.88
CA THR A 117 24.23 -1.84 17.58
C THR A 117 25.71 -1.55 17.43
N GLY A 118 26.38 -1.36 18.57
CA GLY A 118 27.83 -1.36 18.70
C GLY A 118 28.43 0.04 18.87
N ARG A 119 29.33 0.27 19.82
CA ARG A 119 30.00 -0.59 20.81
C ARG A 119 30.58 0.35 21.86
#